data_AF-A0A645JI73-F1
#
_entry.id   AF-A0A645JI73-F1
#
_cell.length_a   1.000
_cell.length_b   1.000
_cell.length_c   1.000
_cell.angle_alpha   90.00
_cell.angle_beta   90.00
_cell.angle_gamma   90.00
#
_symmetry.space_group_name_H-M   'P 1'
#
loop_
_entity.id
_entity.type
_entity.pdbx_description
1 polymer ?
#
loop_
_entity_poly.entity_id
_entity_poly.type
_entity_poly.pdbx_seq_one_letter_code
_entity_poly.pdbx_strand_id
1 'polypeptide(L)'
;MVDGFHRFRIGREKGLSHLPCVVLNRHEQDRSDRIASTIRHNRARGKHQVTGMSKIVLELKRRNWSNEKIGQQLGMEADEVLRLSQVGGLADMFGNRAFSEAWK
;
A
#
# COMPACT_ATOMS: atom_id res chain seq x y z
N MET A 1 14.05 -5.04 -0.88
CA MET A 1 14.23 -4.07 -1.99
C MET A 1 12.91 -3.35 -2.20
N VAL A 2 12.88 -2.02 -2.14
CA VAL A 2 11.62 -1.23 -2.22
C VAL A 2 11.22 -0.93 -3.66
N ASP A 3 12.19 -0.62 -4.52
CA ASP A 3 12.02 -0.43 -5.97
C ASP A 3 13.27 -0.92 -6.72
N GLY A 4 13.13 -1.24 -8.01
CA GLY A 4 14.27 -1.60 -8.87
C GLY A 4 14.59 -3.10 -8.96
N PHE A 5 13.63 -3.99 -8.65
CA PHE A 5 13.82 -5.45 -8.72
C PHE A 5 14.42 -5.94 -10.04
N HIS A 6 13.95 -5.42 -11.18
CA HIS A 6 14.48 -5.82 -12.49
C HIS A 6 15.95 -5.38 -12.67
N ARG A 7 16.33 -4.18 -12.22
CA ARG A 7 17.72 -3.69 -12.26
C ARG A 7 18.63 -4.51 -11.35
N PHE A 8 18.13 -4.90 -10.19
CA PHE A 8 18.86 -5.78 -9.28
C PHE A 8 19.07 -7.17 -9.85
N ARG A 9 18.04 -7.75 -10.46
CA ARG A 9 18.12 -9.07 -11.11
C ARG A 9 19.13 -9.06 -12.24
N ILE A 10 19.05 -8.09 -13.15
CA ILE A 10 20.00 -7.96 -14.27
C ILE A 10 21.42 -7.72 -13.76
N GLY A 11 21.60 -6.89 -12.73
CA GLY A 11 22.93 -6.63 -12.17
C GLY A 11 23.56 -7.87 -11.54
N ARG A 12 22.75 -8.73 -10.90
CA ARG A 12 23.18 -10.04 -10.39
C ARG A 12 23.55 -11.01 -11.51
N GLU A 13 22.71 -11.12 -12.53
CA GLU A 13 22.94 -12.00 -13.68
C GLU A 13 24.18 -11.57 -14.50
N LYS A 14 24.47 -10.27 -14.55
CA LYS A 14 25.68 -9.72 -15.20
C LYS A 14 26.92 -9.71 -14.31
N GLY A 15 26.84 -10.20 -13.07
CA GLY A 15 27.99 -10.26 -12.17
C GLY A 15 28.57 -8.91 -11.76
N LEU A 16 27.74 -7.85 -11.74
CA LEU A 16 28.20 -6.52 -11.32
C LEU A 16 28.61 -6.55 -9.84
N SER A 17 29.80 -6.04 -9.53
CA SER A 17 30.30 -5.96 -8.15
C SER A 17 29.55 -4.93 -7.31
N HIS A 18 29.00 -3.89 -7.95
CA HIS A 18 28.29 -2.79 -7.28
C HIS A 18 27.05 -2.37 -8.08
N LEU A 19 26.00 -1.99 -7.37
CA LEU A 19 24.77 -1.44 -7.93
C LEU A 19 24.45 -0.13 -7.20
N PRO A 20 24.17 0.97 -7.94
CA PRO A 20 23.74 2.21 -7.30
C PRO A 20 22.39 1.97 -6.63
N CYS A 21 22.34 2.18 -5.33
CA CYS A 21 21.12 2.11 -4.54
C CYS A 21 21.05 3.31 -3.61
N VAL A 22 19.82 3.74 -3.31
CA VAL A 22 19.57 4.74 -2.28
C VAL A 22 19.20 3.98 -1.02
N VAL A 23 19.95 4.22 0.05
CA VAL A 23 19.62 3.70 1.37
C VAL A 23 18.56 4.61 1.98
N LEU A 24 17.34 4.11 2.13
CA LEU A 24 16.31 4.80 2.89
C LEU A 24 16.72 4.81 4.37
N ASN A 25 16.72 5.99 4.98
CA ASN A 25 17.27 6.21 6.32
C ASN A 25 16.44 5.46 7.38
N ARG A 26 17.10 4.70 8.26
CA ARG A 26 16.49 3.69 9.15
C ARG A 26 15.77 4.24 10.38
N HIS A 27 15.41 5.52 10.43
CA HIS A 27 14.58 6.02 11.52
C HIS A 27 13.09 5.62 11.37
N GLU A 28 12.71 5.18 10.17
CA GLU A 28 11.41 4.60 9.82
C GLU A 28 11.50 3.06 9.80
N GLN A 29 11.71 2.42 10.96
CA GLN A 29 11.84 0.95 11.04
C GLN A 29 10.51 0.22 11.05
N ASP A 30 9.42 0.92 11.35
CA ASP A 30 8.15 0.26 11.50
C ASP A 30 7.67 -0.27 10.13
N ARG A 31 7.08 -1.48 10.14
CA ARG A 31 6.51 -2.11 8.94
C ARG A 31 5.54 -1.15 8.24
N SER A 32 4.87 -0.31 9.03
CA SER A 32 3.96 0.76 8.64
C SER A 32 4.60 1.78 7.69
N ASP A 33 5.83 2.23 7.99
CA ASP A 33 6.51 3.26 7.19
C ASP A 33 7.01 2.72 5.85
N ARG A 34 7.49 1.47 5.85
CA ARG A 34 7.89 0.78 4.60
C ARG A 34 6.70 0.55 3.67
N ILE A 35 5.54 0.23 4.25
CA ILE A 35 4.29 0.09 3.52
C ILE A 35 3.90 1.45 2.92
N ALA A 36 3.93 2.52 3.71
CA ALA A 36 3.61 3.87 3.25
C ALA A 36 4.53 4.35 2.11
N SER A 37 5.85 4.14 2.23
CA SER A 37 6.84 4.50 1.21
C SER A 37 6.60 3.76 -0.12
N THR A 38 6.34 2.45 -0.06
CA THR A 38 6.05 1.64 -1.25
C THR A 38 4.75 2.09 -1.93
N ILE A 39 3.74 2.50 -1.15
CA ILE A 39 2.48 3.01 -1.69
C ILE A 39 2.65 4.36 -2.33
N ARG A 40 3.34 5.31 -1.67
CA ARG A 40 3.66 6.62 -2.25
C ARG A 40 4.33 6.46 -3.62
N HIS A 41 5.31 5.56 -3.70
CA HIS A 41 6.06 5.27 -4.91
C HIS A 41 5.20 4.66 -6.03
N ASN A 42 4.33 3.71 -5.69
CA ASN A 42 3.44 3.07 -6.67
C ASN A 42 2.25 3.98 -7.07
N ARG A 43 1.85 4.93 -6.19
CA ARG A 43 0.78 5.91 -6.44
C ARG A 43 1.24 6.98 -7.41
N ALA A 44 2.45 7.50 -7.21
CA ALA A 44 3.10 8.42 -8.15
C ALA A 44 3.27 7.81 -9.55
N ARG A 45 3.32 6.48 -9.66
CA ARG A 45 3.40 5.74 -10.93
C ARG A 45 2.04 5.36 -11.53
N GLY A 46 0.92 5.71 -10.89
CA GLY A 46 -0.44 5.50 -11.43
C GLY A 46 -0.92 4.04 -11.50
N LYS A 47 -0.23 3.09 -10.86
CA LYS A 47 -0.52 1.64 -10.95
C LYS A 47 -1.41 1.06 -9.85
N HIS A 48 -1.94 1.88 -8.94
CA HIS A 48 -2.73 1.36 -7.80
C HIS A 48 -4.19 1.14 -8.16
N GLN A 49 -4.57 -0.13 -8.25
CA GLN A 49 -5.96 -0.55 -8.21
C GLN A 49 -6.57 -0.18 -6.85
N VAL A 50 -7.72 0.51 -6.88
CA VAL A 50 -8.50 0.98 -5.72
C VAL A 50 -8.58 -0.07 -4.59
N THR A 51 -8.76 -1.34 -4.95
CA THR A 51 -8.87 -2.47 -4.02
C THR A 51 -7.62 -2.69 -3.17
N GLY A 52 -6.43 -2.54 -3.73
CA GLY A 52 -5.16 -2.69 -2.98
C GLY A 52 -4.97 -1.55 -1.99
N MET A 53 -5.37 -0.34 -2.37
CA MET A 53 -5.25 0.86 -1.54
C MET A 53 -6.24 0.83 -0.36
N SER A 54 -7.48 0.38 -0.58
CA SER A 54 -8.47 0.18 0.48
C SER A 54 -8.02 -0.81 1.56
N LYS A 55 -7.41 -1.95 1.18
CA LYS A 55 -6.89 -2.93 2.14
C LYS A 55 -5.83 -2.34 3.06
N ILE A 56 -4.96 -1.49 2.52
CA ILE A 56 -3.87 -0.89 3.29
C ILE A 56 -4.39 0.20 4.21
N VAL A 57 -5.30 1.05 3.74
CA VAL A 57 -5.97 2.05 4.60
C VAL A 57 -6.65 1.37 5.79
N LEU A 58 -7.32 0.23 5.57
CA LEU A 58 -7.89 -0.58 6.64
C LEU A 58 -6.84 -1.16 7.61
N GLU A 59 -5.72 -1.68 7.09
CA GLU A 59 -4.63 -2.19 7.94
C GLU A 59 -4.03 -1.09 8.82
N LEU A 60 -3.83 0.12 8.26
CA LEU A 60 -3.32 1.27 9.02
C LEU A 60 -4.33 1.75 10.07
N LYS A 61 -5.63 1.76 9.75
CA LYS A 61 -6.68 2.04 10.73
C LYS A 61 -6.72 1.03 11.87
N ARG A 62 -6.55 -0.27 11.59
CA ARG A 62 -6.48 -1.32 12.63
C ARG A 62 -5.28 -1.13 13.56
N ARG A 63 -4.25 -0.41 13.13
CA ARG A 63 -3.08 0.00 13.95
C ARG A 63 -3.28 1.34 14.66
N ASN A 64 -4.51 1.82 14.74
CA ASN A 64 -4.88 3.05 15.44
C ASN A 64 -4.31 4.35 14.82
N TRP A 65 -4.06 4.35 13.50
CA TRP A 65 -3.68 5.58 12.80
C TRP A 65 -4.91 6.44 12.49
N SER A 66 -4.79 7.75 12.69
CA SER A 66 -5.83 8.72 12.32
C SER A 66 -5.89 8.90 10.79
N ASN A 67 -7.03 9.37 10.28
CA ASN A 67 -7.20 9.60 8.84
C ASN A 67 -6.19 10.64 8.32
N GLU A 68 -5.92 11.67 9.13
CA GLU A 68 -5.00 12.77 8.81
C GLU A 68 -3.57 12.25 8.71
N LYS A 69 -3.17 11.37 9.64
CA LYS A 69 -1.84 10.73 9.61
C LYS A 69 -1.69 9.81 8.39
N ILE A 70 -2.73 9.05 8.05
CA ILE A 70 -2.74 8.18 6.85
C ILE A 70 -2.67 9.04 5.58
N GLY A 71 -3.44 10.12 5.51
CA GLY A 71 -3.43 11.07 4.39
C GLY A 71 -2.05 11.67 4.18
N GLN A 72 -1.45 12.22 5.25
CA GLN A 72 -0.10 12.80 5.21
C GLN A 72 0.96 11.78 4.76
N GLN A 73 0.89 10.54 5.24
CA GLN A 73 1.87 9.50 4.93
C GLN A 73 1.70 8.85 3.56
N LEU A 74 0.48 8.81 3.01
CA LEU A 74 0.20 8.27 1.68
C LEU A 74 0.09 9.37 0.60
N GLY A 75 0.21 10.64 1.00
CA GLY A 75 0.01 11.81 0.16
C GLY A 75 -1.43 11.99 -0.31
N MET A 76 -2.40 11.47 0.44
CA MET A 76 -3.83 11.42 0.10
C MET A 76 -4.60 12.48 0.85
N GLU A 77 -5.66 13.01 0.23
CA GLU A 77 -6.60 13.87 0.94
C GLU A 77 -7.41 13.06 1.96
N ALA A 78 -7.80 13.69 3.07
CA ALA A 78 -8.54 13.01 4.14
C ALA A 78 -9.84 12.35 3.64
N ASP A 79 -10.55 13.00 2.71
CA ASP A 79 -11.75 12.47 2.06
C ASP A 79 -11.48 11.25 1.17
N GLU A 80 -10.29 11.17 0.57
CA GLU A 80 -9.87 10.00 -0.20
C GLU A 80 -9.65 8.80 0.73
N VAL A 81 -9.03 9.02 1.89
CA VAL A 81 -8.85 8.01 2.94
C VAL A 81 -10.19 7.52 3.48
N LEU A 82 -11.16 8.43 3.69
CA LEU A 82 -12.51 8.09 4.14
C LEU A 82 -13.25 7.20 3.13
N ARG A 83 -13.26 7.60 1.86
CA ARG A 83 -13.91 6.84 0.77
C ARG A 83 -13.32 5.43 0.63
N LEU A 84 -12.00 5.31 0.66
CA LEU A 84 -11.33 4.01 0.56
C LEU A 84 -11.57 3.11 1.77
N SER A 85 -11.70 3.71 2.96
CA SER A 85 -12.09 2.98 4.18
C SER A 85 -13.49 2.39 4.05
N GLN A 86 -14.45 3.14 3.51
CA GLN A 86 -15.84 2.70 3.34
C GLN A 86 -15.96 1.59 2.30
N VAL A 87 -15.34 1.76 1.13
CA VAL A 87 -15.33 0.74 0.06
C VAL A 87 -14.67 -0.55 0.56
N GLY A 88 -13.55 -0.43 1.27
CA GLY A 88 -12.86 -1.57 1.86
C GLY A 88 -13.69 -2.27 2.94
N GLY A 89 -14.31 -1.50 3.84
CA GLY A 89 -15.11 -2.03 4.94
C GLY A 89 -16.35 -2.78 4.46
N LEU A 90 -17.01 -2.28 3.42
CA LEU A 90 -18.11 -2.99 2.76
C LEU A 90 -17.61 -4.29 2.11
N ALA A 91 -16.51 -4.25 1.36
CA ALA A 91 -15.94 -5.45 0.75
C ALA A 91 -15.56 -6.53 1.78
N ASP A 92 -14.99 -6.16 2.92
CA ASP A 92 -14.65 -7.09 4.01
C ASP A 92 -15.91 -7.65 4.70
N MET A 93 -16.97 -6.83 4.86
CA MET A 93 -18.25 -7.25 5.44
C MET A 93 -19.07 -8.20 4.54
N PHE A 94 -18.92 -8.10 3.22
CA PHE A 94 -19.64 -8.94 2.25
C PHE A 94 -18.81 -10.12 1.73
N GLY A 95 -17.48 -10.11 1.89
CA GLY A 95 -16.61 -11.18 1.42
C GLY A 95 -16.84 -12.54 2.10
N ASN A 96 -17.44 -12.56 3.29
CA ASN A 96 -17.74 -13.77 4.06
C ASN A 96 -19.24 -14.14 4.08
N ARG A 97 -20.09 -13.48 3.29
CA ARG A 97 -21.50 -13.90 3.16
C ARG A 97 -21.63 -14.81 1.95
N ALA A 98 -22.06 -16.05 2.18
CA ALA A 98 -22.68 -16.83 1.12
C ALA A 98 -23.96 -16.09 0.71
N PHE A 99 -24.00 -15.56 -0.50
CA PHE A 99 -25.24 -15.03 -1.07
C PHE A 99 -26.25 -16.18 -1.08
N SER A 100 -27.37 -16.07 -0.36
CA SER A 100 -28.46 -17.00 -0.61
C SER A 100 -29.01 -16.69 -2.00
N GLU A 101 -29.30 -17.72 -2.79
CA GLU A 101 -29.97 -17.61 -4.08
C GLU A 101 -31.40 -17.10 -3.87
N ALA A 102 -31.55 -15.80 -3.58
CA ALA A 102 -32.83 -15.13 -3.39
C ALA A 102 -33.35 -14.55 -4.72
N TRP A 103 -33.14 -15.29 -5.82
CA TRP A 103 -33.82 -15.07 -7.08
C TRP A 103 -34.59 -16.34 -7.41
N LYS A 104 -35.84 -16.37 -6.95
CA LYS A 104 -36.87 -17.26 -7.47
C LYS A 104 -38.12 -16.43 -7.73
#